data_AF-A0A6N8WCV6-F1
#
_entry.id   AF-A0A6N8WCV6-F1
#
_cell.length_a   1.000
_cell.length_b   1.000
_cell.length_c   1.000
_cell.angle_alpha   90.00
_cell.angle_beta   90.00
_cell.angle_gamma   90.00
#
_symmetry.space_group_name_H-M   'P 1'
#
loop_
_entity.id
_entity.type
_entity.pdbx_description
1 polymer ?
#
loop_
_entity_poly.entity_id
_entity_poly.type
_entity_poly.pdbx_seq_one_letter_code
_entity_poly.pdbx_strand_id
1 'polypeptide(L)'
;MPIAEIAIRLRHAWTPAELHAQNSEADLYNPLNAEGVGDLLKNDIPERLHEYVENAGLFFARGALDQHYTYAFLMGVQEAIKSDRAAASEVDWGGVIDLFVDIKDSGAKEPFGGGQRKGGWHDSWLANWDAVHSAMADVLRELLTDRDGLTPIDFGRFRVRILEISDYLLSCPDPIPVDEQGETSSSSDRDYSVNQLHSLAINSMRGRAFEAFVQFFLQDRRKFRSNDATQISDDVKRLYERVLQNENSRALMFLFGYYLPFFYFSDKDWIRTLLQRIFPREPARKQLYTAAWGGFLARNLYEEMFFDPAIQTLYRRGLELPDAADSPRSQNYSEPSARFAQHLAFAFMHYKEFGLDHPLLRAFWKNDSPTQHAHFVKDIGRSFISRDIAGESFEFSREVKGRLRELWDWLLKKDEEREVYVEFGLWINLDKGIFEPVWLAKRVRETLERTNGFLTWDEGLVKTSPRLAQATPEDTLEIARLYLHEGGVRGKNQQVLWLWDSDNEWIEALEILYRNPSTKAKTESLINRLVGEGERAFWPLKPILVESA
;
A
#
# COMPACT_ATOMS: atom_id res chain seq x y z
N MET A 1 36.53 5.15 -25.11
CA MET A 1 37.50 6.11 -24.51
C MET A 1 37.90 5.57 -23.15
N PRO A 2 39.19 5.64 -22.73
CA PRO A 2 39.59 5.20 -21.38
C PRO A 2 38.85 5.96 -20.28
N ILE A 3 38.49 5.30 -19.17
CA ILE A 3 37.71 5.91 -18.07
C ILE A 3 38.40 7.16 -17.50
N ALA A 4 39.73 7.13 -17.37
CA ALA A 4 40.50 8.28 -16.91
C ALA A 4 40.38 9.48 -17.87
N GLU A 5 40.36 9.27 -19.18
CA GLU A 5 40.19 10.35 -20.16
C GLU A 5 38.76 10.90 -20.10
N ILE A 6 37.74 10.03 -19.94
CA ILE A 6 36.35 10.45 -19.72
C ILE A 6 36.28 11.38 -18.49
N ALA A 7 36.83 10.96 -17.35
CA ALA A 7 36.80 11.75 -16.12
C ALA A 7 37.52 13.11 -16.26
N ILE A 8 38.65 13.16 -16.98
CA ILE A 8 39.36 14.42 -17.27
C ILE A 8 38.48 15.36 -18.11
N ARG A 9 37.81 14.83 -19.15
CA ARG A 9 36.92 15.64 -19.99
C ARG A 9 35.71 16.15 -19.20
N LEU A 10 35.09 15.34 -18.34
CA LEU A 10 33.97 15.76 -17.49
C LEU A 10 34.32 16.94 -16.55
N ARG A 11 35.57 17.05 -16.11
CA ARG A 11 36.05 18.14 -15.22
C ARG A 11 36.43 19.43 -15.96
N HIS A 12 36.71 19.32 -17.26
CA HIS A 12 37.25 20.41 -18.06
C HIS A 12 36.37 20.62 -19.28
N ALA A 13 36.59 19.84 -20.35
CA ALA A 13 35.97 20.00 -21.66
C ALA A 13 34.43 19.87 -21.71
N TRP A 14 33.85 19.12 -20.78
CA TRP A 14 32.44 18.74 -20.76
C TRP A 14 31.72 19.29 -19.53
N THR A 15 32.15 20.42 -18.99
CA THR A 15 31.35 21.12 -17.96
C THR A 15 30.04 21.64 -18.59
N PRO A 16 28.94 21.82 -17.82
CA PRO A 16 27.71 22.38 -18.36
C PRO A 16 27.91 23.70 -19.10
N ALA A 17 28.75 24.58 -18.55
CA ALA A 17 29.09 25.87 -19.16
C ALA A 17 29.84 25.72 -20.49
N GLU A 18 30.82 24.82 -20.56
CA GLU A 18 31.60 24.60 -21.79
C GLU A 18 30.78 23.92 -22.89
N LEU A 19 29.91 22.97 -22.53
CA LEU A 19 29.00 22.33 -23.49
C LEU A 19 28.00 23.34 -24.05
N HIS A 20 27.41 24.17 -23.18
CA HIS A 20 26.50 25.22 -23.63
C HIS A 20 27.19 26.23 -24.54
N ALA A 21 28.44 26.61 -24.26
CA ALA A 21 29.20 27.53 -25.10
C ALA A 21 29.53 26.97 -26.51
N GLN A 22 29.47 25.64 -26.68
CA GLN A 22 29.70 24.98 -27.96
C GLN A 22 28.46 24.88 -28.84
N ASN A 23 27.26 25.11 -28.29
CA ASN A 23 26.01 25.04 -29.06
C ASN A 23 25.88 26.22 -30.02
N SER A 24 25.51 25.91 -31.27
CA SER A 24 25.17 26.87 -32.31
C SER A 24 23.66 26.93 -32.55
N GLU A 25 23.17 27.89 -33.36
CA GLU A 25 21.75 27.94 -33.74
C GLU A 25 21.26 26.66 -34.45
N ALA A 26 22.17 25.89 -35.07
CA ALA A 26 21.84 24.64 -35.73
C ALA A 26 21.54 23.49 -34.75
N ASP A 27 21.96 23.61 -33.48
CA ASP A 27 21.85 22.56 -32.47
C ASP A 27 20.57 22.69 -31.62
N LEU A 28 19.64 23.58 -32.01
CA LEU A 28 18.43 23.90 -31.24
C LEU A 28 17.57 22.67 -30.88
N TYR A 29 17.51 21.67 -31.77
CA TYR A 29 16.72 20.45 -31.58
C TYR A 29 17.50 19.28 -30.98
N ASN A 30 18.83 19.38 -30.89
CA ASN A 30 19.68 18.36 -30.29
C ASN A 30 20.93 19.00 -29.65
N PRO A 31 20.76 19.80 -28.58
CA PRO A 31 21.85 20.56 -28.00
C PRO A 31 22.84 19.63 -27.30
N LEU A 32 24.14 19.91 -27.45
CA LEU A 32 25.18 19.32 -26.61
C LEU A 32 25.00 19.87 -25.20
N ASN A 33 24.66 18.99 -24.25
CA ASN A 33 24.42 19.38 -22.87
C ASN A 33 24.88 18.30 -21.90
N ALA A 34 24.95 18.67 -20.62
CA ALA A 34 25.44 17.79 -19.57
C ALA A 34 24.53 16.57 -19.36
N GLU A 35 23.22 16.68 -19.60
CA GLU A 35 22.30 15.53 -19.49
C GLU A 35 22.63 14.47 -20.55
N GLY A 36 22.85 14.88 -21.80
CA GLY A 36 23.23 13.96 -22.88
C GLY A 36 24.57 13.27 -22.61
N VAL A 37 25.55 13.98 -22.06
CA VAL A 37 26.82 13.36 -21.61
C VAL A 37 26.58 12.42 -20.43
N GLY A 38 25.70 12.77 -19.50
CA GLY A 38 25.25 11.91 -18.42
C GLY A 38 24.55 10.63 -18.91
N ASP A 39 23.72 10.71 -19.95
CA ASP A 39 23.06 9.57 -20.59
C ASP A 39 24.08 8.63 -21.26
N LEU A 40 25.08 9.20 -21.94
CA LEU A 40 26.18 8.40 -22.50
C LEU A 40 26.93 7.65 -21.40
N LEU A 41 27.20 8.30 -20.26
CA LEU A 41 27.83 7.65 -19.10
C LEU A 41 26.93 6.54 -18.53
N LYS A 42 25.64 6.82 -18.32
CA LYS A 42 24.65 5.85 -17.81
C LYS A 42 24.58 4.58 -18.67
N ASN A 43 24.62 4.72 -20.00
CA ASN A 43 24.51 3.61 -20.94
C ASN A 43 25.80 2.79 -21.08
N ASP A 44 26.96 3.44 -20.92
CA ASP A 44 28.27 2.79 -21.08
C ASP A 44 28.73 2.05 -19.82
N ILE A 45 28.23 2.42 -18.63
CA ILE A 45 28.58 1.76 -17.36
C ILE A 45 28.20 0.27 -17.32
N PRO A 46 26.97 -0.16 -17.70
CA PRO A 46 26.61 -1.58 -17.71
C PRO A 46 27.53 -2.42 -18.59
N GLU A 47 28.03 -1.88 -19.70
CA GLU A 47 28.92 -2.58 -20.64
C GLU A 47 30.34 -2.76 -20.08
N ARG A 48 30.78 -1.83 -19.22
CA ARG A 48 32.16 -1.77 -18.70
C ARG A 48 32.20 -1.65 -17.17
N LEU A 49 31.28 -2.35 -16.49
CA LEU A 49 31.01 -2.17 -15.06
C LEU A 49 32.27 -2.29 -14.19
N HIS A 50 33.09 -3.31 -14.43
CA HIS A 50 34.34 -3.53 -13.68
C HIS A 50 35.30 -2.35 -13.78
N GLU A 51 35.56 -1.85 -15.00
CA GLU A 51 36.46 -0.71 -15.23
C GLU A 51 35.95 0.56 -14.53
N TYR A 52 34.64 0.80 -14.57
CA TYR A 52 34.02 1.95 -13.91
C TYR A 52 34.07 1.87 -12.38
N VAL A 53 33.85 0.68 -11.81
CA VAL A 53 33.90 0.47 -10.36
C VAL A 53 35.33 0.61 -9.82
N GLU A 54 36.33 0.07 -10.53
CA GLU A 54 37.74 0.23 -10.17
C GLU A 54 38.19 1.71 -10.20
N ASN A 55 37.58 2.52 -11.08
CA ASN A 55 37.89 3.93 -11.25
C ASN A 55 36.83 4.86 -10.61
N ALA A 56 35.98 4.36 -9.72
CA ALA A 56 34.84 5.10 -9.16
C ALA A 56 35.25 6.42 -8.49
N GLY A 57 36.41 6.45 -7.82
CA GLY A 57 36.95 7.66 -7.19
C GLY A 57 37.17 8.83 -8.16
N LEU A 58 37.27 8.58 -9.47
CA LEU A 58 37.39 9.65 -10.47
C LEU A 58 36.08 10.43 -10.66
N PHE A 59 34.93 9.87 -10.26
CA PHE A 59 33.60 10.47 -10.40
C PHE A 59 33.20 11.31 -9.18
N PHE A 60 34.18 11.73 -8.38
CA PHE A 60 34.02 12.77 -7.37
C PHE A 60 35.25 13.68 -7.32
N ALA A 61 35.03 14.97 -7.49
CA ALA A 61 36.03 15.99 -7.24
C ALA A 61 35.32 17.29 -6.84
N ARG A 62 35.23 17.56 -5.54
CA ARG A 62 34.48 18.71 -5.01
C ARG A 62 34.92 20.01 -5.70
N GLY A 63 33.97 20.70 -6.33
CA GLY A 63 34.20 21.98 -7.02
C GLY A 63 34.88 21.87 -8.40
N ALA A 64 35.35 20.69 -8.81
CA ALA A 64 35.99 20.46 -10.11
C ALA A 64 35.17 19.56 -11.04
N LEU A 65 34.37 18.65 -10.49
CA LEU A 65 33.41 17.84 -11.23
C LEU A 65 31.99 18.29 -10.89
N ASP A 66 31.16 18.49 -11.92
CA ASP A 66 29.76 18.79 -11.71
C ASP A 66 29.03 17.61 -11.07
N GLN A 67 28.23 17.86 -10.02
CA GLN A 67 27.52 16.82 -9.28
C GLN A 67 26.54 16.03 -10.16
N HIS A 68 26.10 16.59 -11.29
CA HIS A 68 25.26 15.87 -12.24
C HIS A 68 25.96 14.62 -12.80
N TYR A 69 27.27 14.67 -13.00
CA TYR A 69 28.04 13.53 -13.50
C TYR A 69 28.29 12.48 -12.42
N THR A 70 28.48 12.89 -11.16
CA THR A 70 28.48 11.94 -10.03
C THR A 70 27.13 11.22 -9.94
N TYR A 71 26.02 11.95 -10.07
CA TYR A 71 24.68 11.37 -10.10
C TYR A 71 24.52 10.38 -11.27
N ALA A 72 24.89 10.77 -12.49
CA ALA A 72 24.78 9.91 -13.67
C ALA A 72 25.63 8.62 -13.52
N PHE A 73 26.83 8.72 -12.96
CA PHE A 73 27.66 7.56 -12.62
C PHE A 73 26.93 6.60 -11.68
N LEU A 74 26.37 7.10 -10.58
CA LEU A 74 25.67 6.27 -9.60
C LEU A 74 24.40 5.63 -10.17
N MET A 75 23.66 6.35 -11.00
CA MET A 75 22.50 5.81 -11.71
C MET A 75 22.89 4.68 -12.66
N GLY A 76 23.98 4.84 -13.42
CA GLY A 76 24.52 3.77 -14.28
C GLY A 76 24.95 2.54 -13.49
N VAL A 77 25.61 2.73 -12.33
CA VAL A 77 25.96 1.63 -11.42
C VAL A 77 24.72 0.93 -10.88
N GLN A 78 23.70 1.68 -10.45
CA GLN A 78 22.45 1.11 -9.94
C GLN A 78 21.76 0.26 -11.02
N GLU A 79 21.68 0.77 -12.25
CA GLU A 79 21.03 0.07 -13.37
C GLU A 79 21.79 -1.20 -13.76
N ALA A 80 23.12 -1.15 -13.74
CA ALA A 80 23.95 -2.32 -13.99
C ALA A 80 23.70 -3.44 -12.96
N ILE A 81 23.58 -3.11 -11.67
CA ILE A 81 23.26 -4.09 -10.61
C ILE A 81 21.86 -4.69 -10.83
N LYS A 82 20.88 -3.87 -11.23
CA LYS A 82 19.50 -4.32 -11.46
C LYS A 82 19.37 -5.21 -12.70
N SER A 83 20.11 -4.88 -13.75
CA SER A 83 20.06 -5.57 -15.04
C SER A 83 20.72 -6.94 -14.99
N ASP A 84 21.88 -7.06 -14.31
CA ASP A 84 22.59 -8.34 -14.18
C ASP A 84 23.20 -8.50 -12.77
N ARG A 85 22.42 -9.11 -11.87
CA ARG A 85 22.86 -9.39 -10.51
C ARG A 85 23.98 -10.42 -10.41
N ALA A 86 24.06 -11.36 -11.36
CA ALA A 86 25.07 -12.40 -11.34
C ALA A 86 26.43 -11.78 -11.64
N ALA A 87 26.53 -10.98 -12.71
CA ALA A 87 27.72 -10.22 -13.03
C ALA A 87 28.09 -9.23 -11.90
N ALA A 88 27.11 -8.53 -11.33
CA ALA A 88 27.33 -7.61 -10.22
C ALA A 88 27.89 -8.29 -8.95
N SER A 89 27.67 -9.60 -8.77
CA SER A 89 28.20 -10.36 -7.63
C SER A 89 29.67 -10.76 -7.79
N GLU A 90 30.23 -10.62 -9.00
CA GLU A 90 31.66 -10.87 -9.29
C GLU A 90 32.53 -9.62 -9.16
N VAL A 91 31.91 -8.45 -9.00
CA VAL A 91 32.58 -7.13 -8.94
C VAL A 91 33.11 -6.84 -7.52
N ASP A 92 34.34 -6.32 -7.42
CA ASP A 92 34.83 -5.72 -6.16
C ASP A 92 34.31 -4.28 -6.01
N TRP A 93 33.27 -4.12 -5.19
CA TRP A 93 32.63 -2.83 -4.91
C TRP A 93 33.47 -1.85 -4.08
N GLY A 94 34.71 -2.19 -3.72
CA GLY A 94 35.60 -1.35 -2.91
C GLY A 94 35.72 0.08 -3.41
N GLY A 95 35.90 0.29 -4.72
CA GLY A 95 36.03 1.63 -5.30
C GLY A 95 34.77 2.50 -5.13
N VAL A 96 33.58 1.90 -5.24
CA VAL A 96 32.31 2.61 -5.01
C VAL A 96 32.11 2.93 -3.53
N ILE A 97 32.50 2.02 -2.63
CA ILE A 97 32.44 2.29 -1.18
C ILE A 97 33.48 3.36 -0.77
N ASP A 98 34.66 3.40 -1.38
CA ASP A 98 35.66 4.47 -1.23
C ASP A 98 35.08 5.82 -1.67
N LEU A 99 34.48 5.88 -2.86
CA LEU A 99 33.77 7.06 -3.36
C LEU A 99 32.71 7.56 -2.36
N PHE A 100 31.90 6.67 -1.79
CA PHE A 100 30.88 7.06 -0.80
C PHE A 100 31.47 7.60 0.50
N VAL A 101 32.57 7.02 0.97
CA VAL A 101 33.29 7.53 2.14
C VAL A 101 33.88 8.91 1.85
N ASP A 102 34.47 9.13 0.67
CA ASP A 102 35.02 10.43 0.28
C ASP A 102 33.93 11.52 0.22
N ILE A 103 32.76 11.19 -0.33
CA ILE A 103 31.61 12.11 -0.36
C ILE A 103 31.13 12.41 1.07
N LYS A 104 30.95 11.38 1.91
CA LYS A 104 30.58 11.53 3.32
C LYS A 104 31.55 12.45 4.06
N ASP A 105 32.85 12.17 3.98
CA ASP A 105 33.87 12.90 4.72
C ASP A 105 34.00 14.34 4.23
N SER A 106 33.79 14.57 2.93
CA SER A 106 33.70 15.91 2.36
C SER A 106 32.47 16.67 2.86
N GLY A 107 31.29 16.03 2.86
CA GLY A 107 30.04 16.61 3.36
C GLY A 107 30.04 16.90 4.86
N ALA A 108 30.70 16.03 5.66
CA ALA A 108 30.86 16.21 7.09
C ALA A 108 31.79 17.39 7.44
N LYS A 109 32.82 17.65 6.62
CA LYS A 109 33.70 18.82 6.77
C LYS A 109 33.00 20.12 6.35
N GLU A 110 32.27 20.06 5.24
CA GLU A 110 31.58 21.20 4.67
C GLU A 110 30.28 20.71 4.01
N PRO A 111 29.09 21.06 4.56
CA PRO A 111 27.82 20.59 4.02
C PRO A 111 27.65 20.93 2.53
N PHE A 112 27.14 19.97 1.75
CA PHE A 112 26.77 20.25 0.37
C PHE A 112 25.54 21.17 0.33
N GLY A 113 25.54 22.13 -0.59
CA GLY A 113 24.39 23.02 -0.76
C GLY A 113 23.17 22.23 -1.26
N GLY A 114 22.05 22.31 -0.53
CA GLY A 114 20.75 21.79 -0.95
C GLY A 114 19.98 22.79 -1.81
N GLY A 115 18.99 22.29 -2.55
CA GLY A 115 18.04 23.12 -3.31
C GLY A 115 18.44 23.43 -4.76
N GLN A 116 17.74 24.40 -5.38
CA GLN A 116 17.87 24.76 -6.79
C GLN A 116 19.30 25.20 -7.12
N ARG A 117 19.84 24.69 -8.24
CA ARG A 117 21.16 25.07 -8.74
C ARG A 117 21.19 26.58 -9.00
N LYS A 118 22.25 27.27 -8.57
CA LYS A 118 22.48 28.70 -8.85
C LYS A 118 22.91 28.96 -10.31
N GLY A 119 22.31 28.25 -11.28
CA GLY A 119 22.58 28.35 -12.71
C GLY A 119 21.49 29.13 -13.45
N GLY A 120 21.76 29.50 -14.71
CA GLY A 120 20.73 30.03 -15.60
C GLY A 120 19.61 29.02 -15.87
N TRP A 121 18.51 29.46 -16.52
CA TRP A 121 17.34 28.62 -16.81
C TRP A 121 17.70 27.26 -17.44
N HIS A 122 18.78 27.21 -18.23
CA HIS A 122 19.28 26.04 -18.96
C HIS A 122 19.96 24.93 -18.14
N ASP A 123 20.31 25.14 -16.87
CA ASP A 123 20.96 24.10 -16.04
C ASP A 123 20.16 23.76 -14.78
N SER A 124 18.97 24.34 -14.65
CA SER A 124 18.13 24.23 -13.46
C SER A 124 17.58 22.83 -13.21
N TRP A 125 17.45 22.00 -14.26
CA TRP A 125 16.97 20.61 -14.18
C TRP A 125 18.08 19.59 -13.94
N LEU A 126 19.37 19.98 -14.01
CA LEU A 126 20.46 19.06 -13.76
C LEU A 126 20.45 18.61 -12.30
N ALA A 127 20.79 17.34 -12.08
CA ALA A 127 20.87 16.76 -10.75
C ALA A 127 21.75 17.59 -9.79
N ASN A 128 21.31 17.71 -8.53
CA ASN A 128 22.01 18.39 -7.46
C ASN A 128 22.57 17.37 -6.43
N TRP A 129 23.12 17.85 -5.32
CA TRP A 129 23.66 16.95 -4.29
C TRP A 129 22.60 16.13 -3.57
N ASP A 130 21.34 16.58 -3.49
CA ASP A 130 20.24 15.79 -2.93
C ASP A 130 19.95 14.56 -3.81
N ALA A 131 20.02 14.75 -5.14
CA ALA A 131 19.93 13.66 -6.11
C ALA A 131 21.13 12.70 -6.01
N VAL A 132 22.36 13.21 -5.81
CA VAL A 132 23.55 12.36 -5.57
C VAL A 132 23.38 11.52 -4.31
N HIS A 133 22.99 12.12 -3.17
CA HIS A 133 22.77 11.38 -1.92
C HIS A 133 21.65 10.34 -2.06
N SER A 134 20.58 10.67 -2.79
CA SER A 134 19.52 9.71 -3.11
C SER A 134 20.05 8.53 -3.94
N ALA A 135 20.87 8.82 -4.96
CA ALA A 135 21.51 7.77 -5.77
C ALA A 135 22.50 6.92 -4.95
N MET A 136 23.22 7.51 -3.98
CA MET A 136 24.06 6.75 -3.05
C MET A 136 23.23 5.77 -2.21
N ALA A 137 22.10 6.24 -1.64
CA ALA A 137 21.19 5.40 -0.87
C ALA A 137 20.62 4.26 -1.74
N ASP A 138 20.25 4.57 -2.98
CA ASP A 138 19.72 3.62 -3.94
C ASP A 138 20.72 2.54 -4.36
N VAL A 139 21.98 2.91 -4.63
CA VAL A 139 23.06 1.96 -4.90
C VAL A 139 23.33 1.09 -3.67
N LEU A 140 23.42 1.67 -2.46
CA LEU A 140 23.57 0.90 -1.23
C LEU A 140 22.42 -0.11 -1.05
N ARG A 141 21.17 0.31 -1.30
CA ARG A 141 20.01 -0.56 -1.22
C ARG A 141 20.13 -1.74 -2.19
N GLU A 142 20.52 -1.52 -3.44
CA GLU A 142 20.67 -2.61 -4.41
C GLU A 142 21.82 -3.57 -4.06
N LEU A 143 22.95 -3.04 -3.59
CA LEU A 143 24.10 -3.83 -3.12
C LEU A 143 23.75 -4.70 -1.91
N LEU A 144 22.91 -4.20 -1.01
CA LEU A 144 22.52 -4.88 0.23
C LEU A 144 21.31 -5.81 0.05
N THR A 145 20.51 -5.62 -0.99
CA THR A 145 19.30 -6.42 -1.19
C THR A 145 19.66 -7.80 -1.71
N ASP A 146 19.32 -8.81 -0.92
CA ASP A 146 19.32 -10.20 -1.37
C ASP A 146 18.10 -10.47 -2.25
N ARG A 147 18.34 -10.91 -3.49
CA ARG A 147 17.30 -11.53 -4.33
C ARG A 147 17.82 -12.88 -4.78
N ASP A 148 16.99 -13.90 -4.58
CA ASP A 148 17.30 -15.29 -4.97
C ASP A 148 18.61 -15.84 -4.37
N GLY A 149 18.96 -15.40 -3.15
CA GLY A 149 20.18 -15.83 -2.46
C GLY A 149 21.46 -15.12 -2.93
N LEU A 150 21.34 -14.17 -3.86
CA LEU A 150 22.45 -13.36 -4.37
C LEU A 150 22.45 -12.00 -3.69
N THR A 151 23.53 -11.69 -2.99
CA THR A 151 23.84 -10.36 -2.44
C THR A 151 25.11 -9.86 -3.15
N PRO A 152 25.04 -8.78 -3.97
CA PRO A 152 26.17 -8.35 -4.81
C PRO A 152 27.45 -7.97 -4.08
N ILE A 153 27.35 -7.61 -2.79
CA ILE A 153 28.48 -7.10 -2.01
C ILE A 153 28.99 -8.09 -0.96
N ASP A 154 30.30 -8.10 -0.72
CA ASP A 154 30.90 -8.66 0.50
C ASP A 154 30.54 -7.78 1.70
N PHE A 155 29.36 -8.02 2.26
CA PHE A 155 28.83 -7.27 3.39
C PHE A 155 29.79 -7.31 4.60
N GLY A 156 30.47 -8.43 4.85
CA GLY A 156 31.37 -8.59 5.97
C GLY A 156 32.55 -7.62 5.90
N ARG A 157 33.18 -7.51 4.72
CA ARG A 157 34.30 -6.60 4.45
C ARG A 157 33.92 -5.13 4.63
N PHE A 158 32.73 -4.73 4.21
CA PHE A 158 32.33 -3.32 4.15
C PHE A 158 31.37 -2.87 5.26
N ARG A 159 30.93 -3.78 6.16
CA ARG A 159 29.89 -3.52 7.17
C ARG A 159 30.03 -2.18 7.89
N VAL A 160 31.19 -1.91 8.49
CA VAL A 160 31.41 -0.69 9.30
C VAL A 160 31.24 0.57 8.44
N ARG A 161 31.83 0.56 7.24
CA ARG A 161 31.78 1.69 6.31
C ARG A 161 30.38 1.93 5.79
N ILE A 162 29.63 0.87 5.46
CA ILE A 162 28.23 0.99 5.04
C ILE A 162 27.38 1.60 6.16
N LEU A 163 27.57 1.17 7.41
CA LEU A 163 26.85 1.75 8.54
C LEU A 163 27.14 3.24 8.71
N GLU A 164 28.40 3.66 8.58
CA GLU A 164 28.79 5.09 8.61
C GLU A 164 28.20 5.89 7.46
N ILE A 165 28.13 5.33 6.26
CA ILE A 165 27.49 5.97 5.11
C ILE A 165 25.97 6.08 5.33
N SER A 166 25.33 5.02 5.84
CA SER A 166 23.90 5.06 6.19
C SER A 166 23.61 6.12 7.25
N ASP A 167 24.46 6.24 8.27
CA ASP A 167 24.35 7.30 9.29
C ASP A 167 24.41 8.70 8.68
N TYR A 168 25.40 8.94 7.81
CA TYR A 168 25.53 10.21 7.09
C TYR A 168 24.28 10.53 6.26
N LEU A 169 23.81 9.58 5.45
CA LEU A 169 22.63 9.78 4.59
C LEU A 169 21.34 10.00 5.41
N LEU A 170 21.18 9.31 6.55
CA LEU A 170 20.05 9.53 7.45
C LEU A 170 20.09 10.87 8.19
N SER A 171 21.24 11.57 8.16
CA SER A 171 21.41 12.88 8.79
C SER A 171 21.16 14.06 7.86
N CYS A 172 21.08 13.86 6.54
CA CYS A 172 20.81 15.00 5.64
C CYS A 172 19.33 15.45 5.75
N PRO A 173 19.01 16.70 5.35
CA PRO A 173 17.76 17.34 5.77
C PRO A 173 16.50 16.78 5.11
N ASP A 174 16.55 16.37 3.84
CA ASP A 174 15.38 15.96 3.06
C ASP A 174 14.82 14.59 3.49
N PRO A 175 13.54 14.46 3.87
CA PRO A 175 12.50 15.49 3.83
C PRO A 175 12.46 16.29 5.13
N ILE A 176 12.22 17.60 5.06
CA ILE A 176 11.88 18.42 6.22
C ILE A 176 10.36 18.58 6.35
N PRO A 177 9.81 18.90 7.54
CA PRO A 177 8.36 19.07 7.73
C PRO A 177 7.69 20.11 6.82
N VAL A 178 8.46 21.01 6.20
CA VAL A 178 7.97 21.99 5.22
C VAL A 178 7.67 21.35 3.86
N ASP A 179 8.44 20.34 3.44
CA ASP A 179 8.22 19.64 2.17
C ASP A 179 6.88 18.89 2.18
N GLU A 180 6.44 18.52 3.38
CA GLU A 180 5.15 17.90 3.69
C GLU A 180 4.01 18.93 3.85
N GLN A 181 4.16 20.16 3.36
CA GLN A 181 3.10 21.18 3.37
C GLN A 181 2.59 21.53 1.96
N GLY A 182 3.32 21.13 0.91
CA GLY A 182 2.91 21.21 -0.50
C GLY A 182 3.01 22.60 -1.15
N GLU A 183 3.95 22.77 -2.08
CA GLU A 183 3.99 23.88 -3.05
C GLU A 183 2.98 23.63 -4.18
N THR A 184 1.72 24.05 -4.01
CA THR A 184 0.71 24.44 -5.05
C THR A 184 -0.74 24.21 -4.58
N SER A 185 -1.11 24.55 -3.35
CA SER A 185 -2.54 24.71 -3.02
C SER A 185 -2.78 25.60 -1.82
N SER A 186 -3.47 26.70 -2.06
CA SER A 186 -4.08 27.57 -1.06
C SER A 186 -5.13 26.81 -0.24
N SER A 187 -4.74 26.04 0.76
CA SER A 187 -5.62 25.61 1.87
C SER A 187 -4.79 24.97 2.98
N SER A 188 -4.80 25.57 4.15
CA SER A 188 -4.03 25.20 5.35
C SER A 188 -4.50 23.94 6.09
N ASP A 189 -5.39 23.12 5.52
CA ASP A 189 -5.98 21.96 6.20
C ASP A 189 -6.15 20.74 5.26
N ARG A 190 -5.07 20.00 4.98
CA ARG A 190 -5.20 18.59 4.58
C ARG A 190 -4.26 17.67 5.33
N ASP A 191 -4.85 16.61 5.89
CA ASP A 191 -4.17 15.37 6.27
C ASP A 191 -3.77 14.61 5.00
N TYR A 192 -2.52 14.15 4.93
CA TYR A 192 -1.99 13.37 3.80
C TYR A 192 -2.58 11.95 3.83
N SER A 193 -2.89 11.37 2.66
CA SER A 193 -3.21 9.93 2.60
C SER A 193 -1.98 9.08 2.89
N VAL A 194 -2.22 7.83 3.30
CA VAL A 194 -1.16 6.84 3.50
C VAL A 194 -0.36 6.61 2.22
N ASN A 195 -1.01 6.51 1.06
CA ASN A 195 -0.30 6.39 -0.23
C ASN A 195 0.54 7.62 -0.59
N GLN A 196 0.13 8.83 -0.19
CA GLN A 196 0.93 10.04 -0.38
C GLN A 196 2.12 10.09 0.57
N LEU A 197 1.96 9.71 1.84
CA LEU A 197 3.08 9.60 2.78
C LEU A 197 4.08 8.54 2.38
N HIS A 198 3.61 7.38 1.91
CA HIS A 198 4.49 6.35 1.35
C HIS A 198 5.24 6.88 0.13
N SER A 199 4.54 7.51 -0.82
CA SER A 199 5.15 8.11 -2.01
C SER A 199 6.17 9.20 -1.65
N LEU A 200 5.89 10.05 -0.67
CA LEU A 200 6.80 11.07 -0.19
C LEU A 200 8.04 10.45 0.45
N ALA A 201 7.84 9.45 1.32
CA ALA A 201 8.93 8.76 1.98
C ALA A 201 9.89 8.11 0.98
N ILE A 202 9.40 7.27 0.07
CA ILE A 202 10.28 6.56 -0.89
C ILE A 202 10.96 7.48 -1.92
N ASN A 203 10.42 8.69 -2.12
CA ASN A 203 11.01 9.67 -3.03
C ASN A 203 11.91 10.70 -2.33
N SER A 204 11.91 10.72 -1.00
CA SER A 204 12.83 11.56 -0.21
C SER A 204 14.17 10.86 0.01
N MET A 205 15.23 11.65 0.16
CA MET A 205 16.59 11.17 0.38
C MET A 205 16.70 10.36 1.68
N ARG A 206 16.24 10.90 2.83
CA ARG A 206 16.31 10.16 4.11
C ARG A 206 15.41 8.92 4.09
N GLY A 207 14.30 8.95 3.33
CA GLY A 207 13.45 7.77 3.21
C GLY A 207 14.13 6.65 2.41
N ARG A 208 14.79 6.98 1.29
CA ARG A 208 15.65 6.02 0.56
C ARG A 208 16.80 5.52 1.43
N ALA A 209 17.43 6.40 2.20
CA ALA A 209 18.48 6.04 3.15
C ALA A 209 17.97 5.10 4.25
N PHE A 210 16.74 5.30 4.73
CA PHE A 210 16.10 4.42 5.71
C PHE A 210 15.83 3.04 5.13
N GLU A 211 15.39 2.93 3.87
CA GLU A 211 15.24 1.64 3.20
C GLU A 211 16.59 0.92 3.03
N ALA A 212 17.65 1.64 2.64
CA ALA A 212 18.99 1.09 2.58
C ALA A 212 19.48 0.61 3.97
N PHE A 213 19.18 1.36 5.03
CA PHE A 213 19.48 0.98 6.41
C PHE A 213 18.68 -0.25 6.86
N VAL A 214 17.42 -0.40 6.44
CA VAL A 214 16.67 -1.64 6.67
C VAL A 214 17.37 -2.80 5.98
N GLN A 215 17.80 -2.68 4.73
CA GLN A 215 18.55 -3.75 4.04
C GLN A 215 19.88 -4.06 4.75
N PHE A 216 20.61 -3.04 5.22
CA PHE A 216 21.80 -3.22 6.05
C PHE A 216 21.49 -4.08 7.27
N PHE A 217 20.42 -3.76 8.00
CA PHE A 217 19.97 -4.52 9.15
C PHE A 217 19.61 -5.97 8.78
N LEU A 218 18.92 -6.21 7.66
CA LEU A 218 18.55 -7.55 7.21
C LEU A 218 19.76 -8.41 6.83
N GLN A 219 20.86 -7.79 6.38
CA GLN A 219 22.14 -8.46 6.17
C GLN A 219 22.88 -8.67 7.49
N ASP A 220 22.95 -7.66 8.35
CA ASP A 220 23.65 -7.73 9.65
C ASP A 220 23.08 -8.82 10.55
N ARG A 221 21.76 -9.04 10.54
CA ARG A 221 21.14 -10.09 11.34
C ARG A 221 21.53 -11.51 10.92
N ARG A 222 22.06 -11.72 9.71
CA ARG A 222 22.44 -13.06 9.22
C ARG A 222 23.52 -13.70 10.11
N LYS A 223 24.35 -12.89 10.77
CA LYS A 223 25.37 -13.36 11.71
C LYS A 223 24.81 -14.00 12.98
N PHE A 224 23.53 -13.81 13.28
CA PHE A 224 22.85 -14.36 14.44
C PHE A 224 22.01 -15.61 14.10
N ARG A 225 22.00 -16.10 12.86
CA ARG A 225 21.16 -17.25 12.45
C ARG A 225 21.51 -18.59 13.11
N SER A 226 22.69 -18.72 13.71
CA SER A 226 23.19 -19.99 14.28
C SER A 226 22.97 -20.14 15.79
N ASN A 227 22.64 -19.07 16.50
CA ASN A 227 22.25 -19.10 17.91
C ASN A 227 20.83 -18.55 17.98
N ASP A 228 19.92 -19.17 18.74
CA ASP A 228 18.51 -18.76 18.94
C ASP A 228 18.27 -17.30 19.42
N ALA A 229 19.27 -16.42 19.36
CA ALA A 229 19.15 -15.01 19.66
C ALA A 229 18.57 -14.25 18.46
N THR A 230 17.26 -14.00 18.51
CA THR A 230 16.68 -12.78 17.93
C THR A 230 17.46 -11.59 18.52
N GLN A 231 18.41 -11.04 17.76
CA GLN A 231 19.26 -9.97 18.24
C GLN A 231 19.56 -8.94 17.14
N ILE A 232 19.64 -7.69 17.58
CA ILE A 232 20.07 -6.55 16.78
C ILE A 232 21.36 -6.03 17.40
N SER A 233 22.36 -5.75 16.56
CA SER A 233 23.65 -5.20 17.00
C SER A 233 23.48 -3.85 17.69
N ASP A 234 24.25 -3.58 18.75
CA ASP A 234 24.09 -2.35 19.53
C ASP A 234 24.35 -1.08 18.72
N ASP A 235 25.22 -1.12 17.72
CA ASP A 235 25.47 0.00 16.81
C ASP A 235 24.28 0.30 15.91
N VAL A 236 23.59 -0.72 15.41
CA VAL A 236 22.32 -0.61 14.67
C VAL A 236 21.23 -0.02 15.57
N LYS A 237 21.11 -0.50 16.82
CA LYS A 237 20.15 0.05 17.78
C LYS A 237 20.40 1.54 18.04
N ARG A 238 21.67 1.93 18.29
CA ARG A 238 22.05 3.33 18.51
C ARG A 238 21.73 4.23 17.33
N LEU A 239 21.98 3.78 16.10
CA LEU A 239 21.62 4.54 14.89
C LEU A 239 20.10 4.70 14.78
N TYR A 240 19.34 3.60 14.92
CA TYR A 240 17.87 3.65 14.89
C TYR A 240 17.30 4.62 15.94
N GLU A 241 17.74 4.52 17.19
CA GLU A 241 17.30 5.38 18.29
C GLU A 241 17.63 6.85 18.05
N ARG A 242 18.83 7.15 17.54
CA ARG A 242 19.24 8.53 17.23
C ARG A 242 18.38 9.13 16.13
N VAL A 243 18.12 8.38 15.06
CA VAL A 243 17.25 8.84 13.96
C VAL A 243 15.84 9.10 14.50
N LEU A 244 15.28 8.14 15.24
CA LEU A 244 13.95 8.29 15.84
C LEU A 244 13.85 9.46 16.83
N GLN A 245 14.89 9.70 17.62
CA GLN A 245 14.91 10.78 18.61
C GLN A 245 14.83 12.16 17.96
N ASN A 246 15.46 12.33 16.79
CA ASN A 246 15.50 13.60 16.07
C ASN A 246 14.38 13.74 15.04
N GLU A 247 13.53 12.71 14.88
CA GLU A 247 12.55 12.70 13.80
C GLU A 247 11.34 13.61 14.06
N ASN A 248 10.96 14.35 13.02
CA ASN A 248 9.84 15.29 13.04
C ASN A 248 9.05 15.36 11.72
N SER A 249 9.43 14.57 10.71
CA SER A 249 8.73 14.41 9.43
C SER A 249 7.73 13.24 9.51
N ARG A 250 6.56 13.41 8.91
CA ARG A 250 5.56 12.35 8.76
C ARG A 250 6.07 11.23 7.85
N ALA A 251 6.85 11.55 6.81
CA ALA A 251 7.39 10.58 5.87
C ALA A 251 8.26 9.50 6.55
N LEU A 252 9.19 9.89 7.41
CA LEU A 252 10.03 8.92 8.12
C LEU A 252 9.29 8.24 9.26
N MET A 253 8.39 8.94 9.95
CA MET A 253 7.52 8.30 10.94
C MET A 253 6.64 7.20 10.31
N PHE A 254 6.16 7.41 9.08
CA PHE A 254 5.51 6.36 8.31
C PHE A 254 6.42 5.14 8.11
N LEU A 255 7.69 5.35 7.71
CA LEU A 255 8.65 4.24 7.55
C LEU A 255 8.96 3.52 8.87
N PHE A 256 9.03 4.24 9.99
CA PHE A 256 9.18 3.63 11.31
C PHE A 256 8.03 2.66 11.62
N GLY A 257 6.79 3.04 11.31
CA GLY A 257 5.64 2.15 11.42
C GLY A 257 5.67 1.00 10.42
N TYR A 258 5.98 1.30 9.16
CA TYR A 258 6.01 0.33 8.05
C TYR A 258 7.05 -0.77 8.26
N TYR A 259 8.23 -0.42 8.77
CA TYR A 259 9.31 -1.39 9.02
C TYR A 259 9.30 -1.95 10.44
N LEU A 260 8.37 -1.52 11.30
CA LEU A 260 8.27 -1.99 12.69
C LEU A 260 8.31 -3.52 12.83
N PRO A 261 7.59 -4.33 12.02
CA PRO A 261 7.63 -5.78 12.16
C PRO A 261 9.03 -6.39 12.01
N PHE A 262 9.85 -5.85 11.10
CA PHE A 262 11.20 -6.37 10.84
C PHE A 262 12.10 -6.27 12.08
N PHE A 263 12.03 -5.13 12.77
CA PHE A 263 12.77 -4.91 14.00
C PHE A 263 12.12 -5.59 15.20
N TYR A 264 10.78 -5.59 15.30
CA TYR A 264 10.05 -6.22 16.41
C TYR A 264 10.39 -7.71 16.54
N PHE A 265 10.34 -8.46 15.44
CA PHE A 265 10.65 -9.89 15.48
C PHE A 265 12.12 -10.19 15.71
N SER A 266 12.99 -9.19 15.60
CA SER A 266 14.43 -9.34 15.82
C SER A 266 14.86 -8.92 17.22
N ASP A 267 14.15 -8.02 17.90
CA ASP A 267 14.35 -7.72 19.33
C ASP A 267 13.09 -7.07 19.93
N LYS A 268 12.22 -7.91 20.51
CA LYS A 268 10.89 -7.52 20.98
C LYS A 268 10.97 -6.57 22.17
N ASP A 269 11.85 -6.88 23.14
CA ASP A 269 11.97 -6.10 24.37
C ASP A 269 12.55 -4.72 24.08
N TRP A 270 13.55 -4.65 23.20
CA TRP A 270 14.07 -3.36 22.74
C TRP A 270 12.97 -2.54 22.04
N ILE A 271 12.25 -3.10 21.07
CA ILE A 271 11.21 -2.36 20.35
C ILE A 271 10.07 -1.89 21.26
N ARG A 272 9.66 -2.70 22.26
CA ARG A 272 8.67 -2.29 23.26
C ARG A 272 9.05 -1.00 23.99
N THR A 273 10.34 -0.79 24.26
CA THR A 273 10.84 0.45 24.90
C THR A 273 10.72 1.67 23.98
N LEU A 274 10.71 1.47 22.66
CA LEU A 274 10.64 2.53 21.65
C LEU A 274 9.22 2.87 21.20
N LEU A 275 8.22 2.04 21.49
CA LEU A 275 6.85 2.22 21.01
C LEU A 275 6.26 3.60 21.36
N GLN A 276 6.57 4.16 22.53
CA GLN A 276 6.07 5.49 22.90
C GLN A 276 6.68 6.63 22.07
N ARG A 277 7.87 6.42 21.50
CA ARG A 277 8.53 7.37 20.60
C ARG A 277 8.09 7.17 19.15
N ILE A 278 7.94 5.93 18.70
CA ILE A 278 7.40 5.60 17.37
C ILE A 278 5.94 6.05 17.25
N PHE A 279 5.17 5.91 18.34
CA PHE A 279 3.76 6.29 18.40
C PHE A 279 3.54 7.37 19.47
N PRO A 280 4.00 8.62 19.24
CA PRO A 280 4.02 9.68 20.24
C PRO A 280 2.62 9.97 20.78
N ARG A 281 2.51 10.22 22.09
CA ARG A 281 1.23 10.49 22.77
C ARG A 281 0.88 11.97 22.88
N GLU A 282 1.87 12.85 22.71
CA GLU A 282 1.65 14.29 22.82
C GLU A 282 0.64 14.78 21.75
N PRO A 283 -0.39 15.56 22.12
CA PRO A 283 -1.33 16.12 21.15
C PRO A 283 -0.65 16.92 20.02
N ALA A 284 0.43 17.64 20.35
CA ALA A 284 1.22 18.41 19.39
C ALA A 284 1.92 17.54 18.33
N ARG A 285 2.08 16.23 18.59
CA ARG A 285 2.72 15.26 17.68
C ARG A 285 1.71 14.25 17.12
N LYS A 286 0.41 14.57 17.16
CA LYS A 286 -0.67 13.71 16.62
C LYS A 286 -0.41 13.31 15.16
N GLN A 287 0.07 14.22 14.33
CA GLN A 287 0.35 13.94 12.91
C GLN A 287 1.46 12.90 12.73
N LEU A 288 2.48 12.90 13.59
CA LEU A 288 3.56 11.91 13.59
C LEU A 288 3.05 10.53 14.03
N TYR A 289 2.16 10.51 15.05
CA TYR A 289 1.46 9.29 15.44
C TYR A 289 0.63 8.72 14.28
N THR A 290 -0.19 9.55 13.64
CA THR A 290 -1.03 9.11 12.51
C THR A 290 -0.18 8.56 11.36
N ALA A 291 0.95 9.18 11.05
CA ALA A 291 1.86 8.71 10.01
C ALA A 291 2.46 7.34 10.35
N ALA A 292 3.02 7.16 11.56
CA ALA A 292 3.52 5.87 12.00
C ALA A 292 2.43 4.80 12.08
N TRP A 293 1.24 5.17 12.54
CA TRP A 293 0.09 4.27 12.60
C TRP A 293 -0.34 3.80 11.20
N GLY A 294 -0.43 4.74 10.25
CA GLY A 294 -0.71 4.43 8.85
C GLY A 294 0.34 3.52 8.22
N GLY A 295 1.61 3.70 8.56
CA GLY A 295 2.71 2.82 8.15
C GLY A 295 2.59 1.42 8.73
N PHE A 296 2.26 1.30 10.02
CA PHE A 296 2.05 0.01 10.67
C PHE A 296 0.87 -0.76 10.06
N LEU A 297 -0.26 -0.08 9.83
CA LEU A 297 -1.45 -0.65 9.18
C LEU A 297 -1.26 -0.95 7.69
N ALA A 298 -0.17 -0.47 7.08
CA ALA A 298 0.16 -0.77 5.68
C ALA A 298 0.77 -2.16 5.48
N ARG A 299 1.18 -2.83 6.56
CA ARG A 299 1.83 -4.13 6.52
C ARG A 299 0.85 -5.25 6.82
N ASN A 300 1.30 -6.46 6.56
CA ASN A 300 0.55 -7.66 6.93
C ASN A 300 0.27 -7.69 8.44
N LEU A 301 -0.86 -8.30 8.77
CA LEU A 301 -1.20 -8.65 10.14
C LEU A 301 -0.32 -9.83 10.61
N TYR A 302 0.38 -9.64 11.73
CA TYR A 302 1.18 -10.69 12.37
C TYR A 302 0.56 -11.06 13.71
N GLU A 303 0.26 -12.34 13.92
CA GLU A 303 -0.50 -12.82 15.09
C GLU A 303 0.17 -12.44 16.41
N GLU A 304 1.47 -12.74 16.53
CA GLU A 304 2.22 -12.48 17.75
C GLU A 304 2.31 -10.98 18.09
N MET A 305 2.48 -10.13 17.08
CA MET A 305 2.46 -8.68 17.27
C MET A 305 1.06 -8.18 17.60
N PHE A 306 0.03 -8.72 16.94
CA PHE A 306 -1.34 -8.30 17.16
C PHE A 306 -1.76 -8.54 18.60
N PHE A 307 -1.40 -9.67 19.20
CA PHE A 307 -1.72 -9.99 20.60
C PHE A 307 -0.73 -9.43 21.63
N ASP A 308 0.33 -8.74 21.22
CA ASP A 308 1.22 -8.06 22.16
C ASP A 308 0.45 -6.97 22.94
N PRO A 309 0.49 -6.94 24.28
CA PRO A 309 -0.27 -5.97 25.08
C PRO A 309 0.05 -4.49 24.79
N ALA A 310 1.30 -4.18 24.45
CA ALA A 310 1.71 -2.83 24.10
C ALA A 310 1.15 -2.43 22.74
N ILE A 311 1.15 -3.34 21.76
CA ILE A 311 0.55 -3.12 20.43
C ILE A 311 -0.99 -3.06 20.52
N GLN A 312 -1.63 -3.89 21.34
CA GLN A 312 -3.07 -3.82 21.62
C GLN A 312 -3.49 -2.45 22.18
N THR A 313 -2.60 -1.78 22.91
CA THR A 313 -2.84 -0.41 23.38
C THR A 313 -2.86 0.60 22.22
N LEU A 314 -2.06 0.37 21.16
CA LEU A 314 -2.09 1.19 19.95
C LEU A 314 -3.38 0.99 19.17
N TYR A 315 -3.85 -0.26 19.02
CA TYR A 315 -5.16 -0.54 18.41
C TYR A 315 -6.31 0.15 19.15
N ARG A 316 -6.31 0.09 20.49
CA ARG A 316 -7.30 0.80 21.31
C ARG A 316 -7.25 2.31 21.09
N ARG A 317 -6.06 2.90 21.03
CA ARG A 317 -5.89 4.33 20.70
C ARG A 317 -6.33 4.65 19.27
N GLY A 318 -6.14 3.74 18.33
CA GLY A 318 -6.60 3.88 16.94
C GLY A 318 -8.12 4.07 16.84
N LEU A 319 -8.90 3.49 17.76
CA LEU A 319 -10.35 3.68 17.84
C LEU A 319 -10.77 5.12 18.22
N GLU A 320 -9.89 5.87 18.87
CA GLU A 320 -10.13 7.25 19.31
C GLU A 320 -9.78 8.26 18.21
N LEU A 321 -9.20 7.82 17.09
CA LEU A 321 -8.94 8.70 15.97
C LEU A 321 -10.26 9.05 15.28
N PRO A 322 -10.54 10.35 15.03
CA PRO A 322 -11.72 10.75 14.30
C PRO A 322 -11.68 10.16 12.89
N ASP A 323 -12.85 9.75 12.40
CA ASP A 323 -12.95 9.27 11.03
C ASP A 323 -12.64 10.41 10.06
N ALA A 324 -11.89 10.13 9.00
CA ALA A 324 -11.52 11.16 8.01
C ALA A 324 -12.72 11.64 7.15
N ALA A 325 -13.93 11.17 7.47
CA ALA A 325 -15.18 11.47 6.80
C ALA A 325 -15.52 12.97 6.77
N ASP A 326 -15.03 13.76 7.72
CA ASP A 326 -15.28 15.21 7.79
C ASP A 326 -14.44 16.07 6.82
N SER A 327 -13.57 15.49 5.99
CA SER A 327 -12.83 16.25 4.97
C SER A 327 -13.58 16.28 3.63
N PRO A 328 -14.00 17.45 3.09
CA PRO A 328 -14.86 17.56 1.90
C PRO A 328 -14.29 17.02 0.56
N ARG A 329 -13.11 16.39 0.57
CA ARG A 329 -12.47 15.77 -0.60
C ARG A 329 -12.13 14.28 -0.41
N SER A 330 -12.73 13.63 0.60
CA SER A 330 -12.33 12.31 1.08
C SER A 330 -12.94 11.09 0.35
N GLN A 331 -13.60 11.25 -0.80
CA GLN A 331 -14.10 10.08 -1.55
C GLN A 331 -12.99 9.06 -1.93
N ASN A 332 -11.71 9.44 -1.83
CA ASN A 332 -10.54 8.55 -1.96
C ASN A 332 -9.58 8.54 -0.74
N TYR A 333 -9.93 9.16 0.40
CA TYR A 333 -9.02 9.37 1.55
C TYR A 333 -9.47 8.63 2.84
N SER A 334 -10.00 7.40 2.72
CA SER A 334 -10.40 6.55 3.86
C SER A 334 -9.32 5.55 4.34
N GLU A 335 -8.07 5.72 3.91
CA GLU A 335 -7.09 4.62 3.95
C GLU A 335 -6.67 4.14 5.35
N PRO A 336 -6.45 4.99 6.37
CA PRO A 336 -6.14 4.50 7.72
C PRO A 336 -7.33 3.81 8.41
N SER A 337 -8.54 4.39 8.33
CA SER A 337 -9.78 3.80 8.87
C SER A 337 -10.09 2.46 8.19
N ALA A 338 -9.96 2.40 6.86
CA ALA A 338 -10.16 1.20 6.08
C ALA A 338 -9.12 0.12 6.41
N ARG A 339 -7.81 0.45 6.43
CA ARG A 339 -6.76 -0.52 6.79
C ARG A 339 -6.85 -0.98 8.23
N PHE A 340 -7.30 -0.11 9.14
CA PHE A 340 -7.59 -0.49 10.51
C PHE A 340 -8.72 -1.52 10.59
N ALA A 341 -9.85 -1.24 9.94
CA ALA A 341 -10.98 -2.18 9.85
C ALA A 341 -10.55 -3.49 9.18
N GLN A 342 -9.72 -3.44 8.13
CA GLN A 342 -9.12 -4.59 7.48
C GLN A 342 -8.29 -5.45 8.43
N HIS A 343 -7.43 -4.83 9.26
CA HIS A 343 -6.65 -5.55 10.26
C HIS A 343 -7.57 -6.31 11.24
N LEU A 344 -8.64 -5.68 11.71
CA LEU A 344 -9.59 -6.34 12.62
C LEU A 344 -10.38 -7.44 11.90
N ALA A 345 -10.79 -7.23 10.65
CA ALA A 345 -11.47 -8.21 9.82
C ALA A 345 -10.59 -9.45 9.61
N PHE A 346 -9.31 -9.24 9.29
CA PHE A 346 -8.36 -10.33 9.07
C PHE A 346 -8.02 -11.04 10.38
N ALA A 347 -7.89 -10.30 11.49
CA ALA A 347 -7.74 -10.90 12.83
C ALA A 347 -8.95 -11.78 13.17
N PHE A 348 -10.16 -11.32 12.86
CA PHE A 348 -11.39 -12.08 13.11
C PHE A 348 -11.47 -13.37 12.27
N MET A 349 -10.91 -13.35 11.06
CA MET A 349 -10.90 -14.52 10.18
C MET A 349 -9.78 -15.50 10.50
N HIS A 350 -8.60 -15.01 10.90
CA HIS A 350 -7.41 -15.85 11.05
C HIS A 350 -7.14 -16.29 12.50
N TYR A 351 -7.53 -15.50 13.51
CA TYR A 351 -7.18 -15.77 14.91
C TYR A 351 -8.40 -16.19 15.72
N LYS A 352 -8.35 -17.39 16.29
CA LYS A 352 -9.50 -18.00 16.99
C LYS A 352 -9.89 -17.19 18.22
N GLU A 353 -8.88 -16.68 18.92
CA GLU A 353 -8.93 -15.86 20.12
C GLU A 353 -9.58 -14.50 19.88
N PHE A 354 -9.59 -14.01 18.63
CA PHE A 354 -10.20 -12.74 18.25
C PHE A 354 -11.63 -12.94 17.74
N GLY A 355 -12.56 -13.23 18.66
CA GLY A 355 -14.00 -13.40 18.37
C GLY A 355 -14.87 -12.18 18.73
N LEU A 356 -16.20 -12.31 18.56
CA LEU A 356 -17.19 -11.28 18.90
C LEU A 356 -17.11 -10.80 20.35
N ASP A 357 -16.63 -11.67 21.25
CA ASP A 357 -16.47 -11.35 22.67
C ASP A 357 -15.17 -10.60 22.99
N HIS A 358 -14.24 -10.50 22.04
CA HIS A 358 -12.93 -9.90 22.28
C HIS A 358 -13.07 -8.40 22.63
N PRO A 359 -12.41 -7.89 23.69
CA PRO A 359 -12.59 -6.51 24.16
C PRO A 359 -12.35 -5.44 23.09
N LEU A 360 -11.31 -5.61 22.26
CA LEU A 360 -11.01 -4.69 21.16
C LEU A 360 -12.10 -4.69 20.09
N LEU A 361 -12.65 -5.86 19.72
CA LEU A 361 -13.71 -5.94 18.72
C LEU A 361 -15.02 -5.36 19.27
N ARG A 362 -15.33 -5.59 20.56
CA ARG A 362 -16.46 -4.94 21.24
C ARG A 362 -16.30 -3.42 21.29
N ALA A 363 -15.09 -2.92 21.50
CA ALA A 363 -14.81 -1.49 21.50
C ALA A 363 -14.94 -0.89 20.10
N PHE A 364 -14.46 -1.60 19.08
CA PHE A 364 -14.63 -1.25 17.67
C PHE A 364 -16.12 -1.06 17.33
N TRP A 365 -16.95 -2.05 17.59
CA TRP A 365 -18.39 -1.97 17.30
C TRP A 365 -19.21 -1.06 18.22
N LYS A 366 -18.55 -0.38 19.18
CA LYS A 366 -19.15 0.66 20.02
C LYS A 366 -18.69 2.06 19.63
N ASN A 367 -17.68 2.18 18.77
CA ASN A 367 -17.27 3.47 18.26
C ASN A 367 -18.33 4.00 17.28
N ASP A 368 -18.38 5.31 17.14
CA ASP A 368 -19.33 6.00 16.27
C ASP A 368 -18.69 6.17 14.88
N SER A 369 -18.35 5.05 14.22
CA SER A 369 -17.75 5.04 12.88
C SER A 369 -18.40 3.97 11.99
N PRO A 370 -19.59 4.28 11.43
CA PRO A 370 -20.24 3.44 10.43
C PRO A 370 -19.35 3.09 9.24
N THR A 371 -18.49 4.01 8.81
CA THR A 371 -17.56 3.78 7.70
C THR A 371 -16.53 2.70 8.04
N GLN A 372 -15.95 2.68 9.24
CA GLN A 372 -15.05 1.61 9.66
C GLN A 372 -15.79 0.26 9.74
N HIS A 373 -17.00 0.26 10.28
CA HIS A 373 -17.83 -0.94 10.39
C HIS A 373 -18.18 -1.51 9.00
N ALA A 374 -18.53 -0.65 8.05
CA ALA A 374 -18.77 -1.02 6.66
C ALA A 374 -17.51 -1.61 6.02
N HIS A 375 -16.34 -0.97 6.20
CA HIS A 375 -15.06 -1.50 5.72
C HIS A 375 -14.74 -2.89 6.28
N PHE A 376 -15.03 -3.14 7.57
CA PHE A 376 -14.84 -4.45 8.19
C PHE A 376 -15.68 -5.53 7.48
N VAL A 377 -16.97 -5.27 7.27
CA VAL A 377 -17.88 -6.22 6.57
C VAL A 377 -17.42 -6.43 5.12
N LYS A 378 -17.10 -5.34 4.44
CA LYS A 378 -16.62 -5.33 3.05
C LYS A 378 -15.35 -6.15 2.88
N ASP A 379 -14.36 -5.98 3.74
CA ASP A 379 -13.06 -6.65 3.60
C ASP A 379 -13.16 -8.15 3.85
N ILE A 380 -14.05 -8.59 4.75
CA ILE A 380 -14.36 -10.02 4.91
C ILE A 380 -15.00 -10.57 3.63
N GLY A 381 -16.06 -9.91 3.15
CA GLY A 381 -16.79 -10.33 1.96
C GLY A 381 -15.88 -10.42 0.74
N ARG A 382 -15.15 -9.33 0.46
CA ARG A 382 -14.23 -9.27 -0.68
C ARG A 382 -13.11 -10.29 -0.57
N SER A 383 -12.46 -10.42 0.58
CA SER A 383 -11.21 -11.20 0.68
C SER A 383 -11.45 -12.70 0.81
N PHE A 384 -12.52 -13.11 1.50
CA PHE A 384 -12.76 -14.52 1.84
C PHE A 384 -13.96 -15.11 1.08
N ILE A 385 -14.99 -14.32 0.78
CA ILE A 385 -16.25 -14.85 0.25
C ILE A 385 -16.33 -14.67 -1.28
N SER A 386 -16.28 -13.44 -1.81
CA SER A 386 -16.46 -13.18 -3.24
C SER A 386 -15.22 -13.42 -4.12
N ARG A 387 -14.00 -13.30 -3.60
CA ARG A 387 -12.79 -13.44 -4.44
C ARG A 387 -12.55 -14.88 -4.85
N ASP A 388 -12.41 -15.12 -6.15
CA ASP A 388 -11.86 -16.37 -6.67
C ASP A 388 -10.39 -16.46 -6.28
N ILE A 389 -10.06 -17.37 -5.36
CA ILE A 389 -8.68 -17.68 -5.03
C ILE A 389 -8.19 -18.60 -6.14
N ALA A 390 -7.53 -18.03 -7.14
CA ALA A 390 -6.92 -18.79 -8.22
C ALA A 390 -5.92 -19.80 -7.63
N GLY A 391 -6.18 -21.10 -7.81
CA GLY A 391 -5.18 -22.15 -7.62
C GLY A 391 -5.46 -23.21 -6.57
N GLU A 392 -6.36 -23.00 -5.60
CA GLU A 392 -6.68 -24.04 -4.60
C GLU A 392 -8.16 -24.01 -4.23
N SER A 393 -8.78 -25.19 -4.17
CA SER A 393 -10.10 -25.39 -3.55
C SER A 393 -9.98 -25.16 -2.05
N PHE A 394 -9.94 -23.89 -1.63
CA PHE A 394 -9.90 -23.53 -0.22
C PHE A 394 -11.24 -23.87 0.42
N GLU A 395 -11.30 -24.99 1.13
CA GLU A 395 -12.47 -25.38 1.90
C GLU A 395 -12.42 -24.72 3.28
N PHE A 396 -13.42 -23.88 3.58
CA PHE A 396 -13.55 -23.29 4.90
C PHE A 396 -13.82 -24.36 5.95
N SER A 397 -13.09 -24.31 7.07
CA SER A 397 -13.38 -25.17 8.22
C SER A 397 -14.79 -24.90 8.77
N ARG A 398 -15.39 -25.91 9.40
CA ARG A 398 -16.72 -25.78 10.05
C ARG A 398 -16.76 -24.62 11.05
N GLU A 399 -15.65 -24.37 11.73
CA GLU A 399 -15.48 -23.28 12.68
C GLU A 399 -15.59 -21.92 12.00
N VAL A 400 -14.87 -21.70 10.89
CA VAL A 400 -14.91 -20.43 10.15
C VAL A 400 -16.30 -20.19 9.54
N LYS A 401 -16.94 -21.22 8.97
CA LYS A 401 -18.34 -21.13 8.50
C LYS A 401 -19.31 -20.77 9.64
N GLY A 402 -19.08 -21.29 10.85
CA GLY A 402 -19.82 -20.91 12.05
C GLY A 402 -19.66 -19.42 12.37
N ARG A 403 -18.42 -18.95 12.45
CA ARG A 403 -18.07 -17.56 12.79
C ARG A 403 -18.67 -16.55 11.82
N LEU A 404 -18.62 -16.82 10.51
CA LEU A 404 -19.21 -15.95 9.49
C LEU A 404 -20.73 -15.83 9.64
N ARG A 405 -21.42 -16.95 9.89
CA ARG A 405 -22.87 -16.95 10.13
C ARG A 405 -23.23 -16.23 11.42
N GLU A 406 -22.48 -16.48 12.49
CA GLU A 406 -22.67 -15.79 13.77
C GLU A 406 -22.46 -14.29 13.66
N LEU A 407 -21.47 -13.83 12.88
CA LEU A 407 -21.23 -12.42 12.64
C LEU A 407 -22.39 -11.75 11.89
N TRP A 408 -22.90 -12.37 10.81
CA TRP A 408 -24.04 -11.84 10.08
C TRP A 408 -25.31 -11.80 10.96
N ASP A 409 -25.60 -12.89 11.67
CA ASP A 409 -26.72 -12.98 12.62
C ASP A 409 -26.63 -11.93 13.73
N TRP A 410 -25.41 -11.69 14.22
CA TRP A 410 -25.15 -10.73 15.27
C TRP A 410 -25.36 -9.30 14.76
N LEU A 411 -24.86 -8.96 13.57
CA LEU A 411 -25.03 -7.63 12.98
C LEU A 411 -26.48 -7.30 12.65
N LEU A 412 -27.27 -8.24 12.12
CA LEU A 412 -28.70 -8.01 11.83
C LEU A 412 -29.55 -7.76 13.08
N LYS A 413 -29.09 -8.22 14.25
CA LYS A 413 -29.74 -7.94 15.55
C LYS A 413 -29.34 -6.59 16.13
N LYS A 414 -28.26 -5.99 15.64
CA LYS A 414 -27.87 -4.64 16.01
C LYS A 414 -28.64 -3.63 15.17
N ASP A 415 -28.61 -2.39 15.63
CA ASP A 415 -29.17 -1.25 14.90
C ASP A 415 -28.01 -0.42 14.36
N GLU A 416 -27.31 -1.00 13.38
CA GLU A 416 -26.24 -0.32 12.65
C GLU A 416 -26.81 0.55 11.52
N GLU A 417 -25.97 1.45 11.01
CA GLU A 417 -26.30 2.28 9.85
C GLU A 417 -26.42 1.45 8.56
N ARG A 418 -27.22 1.97 7.62
CA ARG A 418 -27.45 1.36 6.30
C ARG A 418 -26.16 0.98 5.59
N GLU A 419 -25.13 1.83 5.70
CA GLU A 419 -23.82 1.66 5.06
C GLU A 419 -23.10 0.36 5.45
N VAL A 420 -23.36 -0.17 6.64
CA VAL A 420 -22.77 -1.45 7.07
C VAL A 420 -23.43 -2.62 6.35
N TYR A 421 -24.77 -2.59 6.24
CA TYR A 421 -25.52 -3.71 5.69
C TYR A 421 -25.37 -3.86 4.17
N VAL A 422 -25.18 -2.76 3.45
CA VAL A 422 -25.05 -2.80 1.98
C VAL A 422 -23.82 -3.58 1.51
N GLU A 423 -22.80 -3.69 2.37
CA GLU A 423 -21.54 -4.41 2.08
C GLU A 423 -21.69 -5.94 2.17
N PHE A 424 -22.79 -6.46 2.74
CA PHE A 424 -23.11 -7.89 2.70
C PHE A 424 -23.42 -8.40 1.27
N GLY A 425 -23.55 -7.51 0.29
CA GLY A 425 -23.57 -7.92 -1.12
C GLY A 425 -22.36 -8.79 -1.52
N LEU A 426 -21.18 -8.47 -0.96
CA LEU A 426 -19.94 -9.25 -1.12
C LEU A 426 -19.92 -10.58 -0.34
N TRP A 427 -21.00 -10.92 0.37
CA TRP A 427 -21.11 -12.17 1.12
C TRP A 427 -22.02 -13.18 0.43
N ILE A 428 -22.74 -12.78 -0.62
CA ILE A 428 -23.72 -13.62 -1.28
C ILE A 428 -23.00 -14.53 -2.26
N ASN A 429 -22.68 -15.74 -1.82
CA ASN A 429 -21.99 -16.75 -2.63
C ASN A 429 -22.34 -18.17 -2.13
N LEU A 430 -22.82 -19.03 -3.02
CA LEU A 430 -23.07 -20.45 -2.72
C LEU A 430 -22.00 -21.42 -3.27
N ASP A 431 -21.09 -20.94 -4.12
CA ASP A 431 -20.10 -21.79 -4.81
C ASP A 431 -19.02 -22.29 -3.85
N LYS A 432 -18.72 -21.51 -2.81
CA LYS A 432 -17.75 -21.88 -1.77
C LYS A 432 -18.32 -22.77 -0.66
N GLY A 433 -19.62 -23.12 -0.71
CA GLY A 433 -20.27 -23.94 0.31
C GLY A 433 -20.15 -23.38 1.73
N ILE A 434 -20.00 -22.06 1.87
CA ILE A 434 -19.90 -21.37 3.18
C ILE A 434 -21.28 -21.33 3.84
N PHE A 435 -22.31 -21.02 3.04
CA PHE A 435 -23.67 -20.82 3.48
C PHE A 435 -24.61 -21.85 2.85
N GLU A 436 -25.56 -22.33 3.65
CA GLU A 436 -26.65 -23.16 3.15
C GLU A 436 -27.69 -22.29 2.43
N PRO A 437 -28.26 -22.73 1.28
CA PRO A 437 -29.16 -21.90 0.47
C PRO A 437 -30.33 -21.28 1.24
N VAL A 438 -31.02 -22.08 2.06
CA VAL A 438 -32.17 -21.61 2.86
C VAL A 438 -31.73 -20.58 3.90
N TRP A 439 -30.57 -20.79 4.54
CA TRP A 439 -30.03 -19.84 5.50
C TRP A 439 -29.62 -18.54 4.81
N LEU A 440 -28.95 -18.63 3.67
CA LEU A 440 -28.47 -17.48 2.92
C LEU A 440 -29.63 -16.61 2.44
N ALA A 441 -30.67 -17.20 1.83
CA ALA A 441 -31.83 -16.44 1.37
C ALA A 441 -32.50 -15.65 2.49
N LYS A 442 -32.69 -16.26 3.66
CA LYS A 442 -33.28 -15.57 4.81
C LYS A 442 -32.45 -14.35 5.23
N ARG A 443 -31.11 -14.47 5.26
CA ARG A 443 -30.22 -13.36 5.63
C ARG A 443 -30.11 -12.28 4.57
N VAL A 444 -30.14 -12.66 3.30
CA VAL A 444 -30.22 -11.70 2.19
C VAL A 444 -31.52 -10.91 2.28
N ARG A 445 -32.66 -11.57 2.51
CA ARG A 445 -33.96 -10.90 2.70
C ARG A 445 -33.91 -9.90 3.84
N GLU A 446 -33.50 -10.34 5.04
CA GLU A 446 -33.37 -9.47 6.21
C GLU A 446 -32.40 -8.30 5.98
N THR A 447 -31.31 -8.53 5.22
CA THR A 447 -30.37 -7.47 4.86
C THR A 447 -31.00 -6.47 3.90
N LEU A 448 -31.70 -6.92 2.86
CA LEU A 448 -32.38 -6.05 1.90
C LEU A 448 -33.50 -5.23 2.54
N GLU A 449 -34.19 -5.78 3.55
CA GLU A 449 -35.15 -5.04 4.37
C GLU A 449 -34.47 -3.87 5.11
N ARG A 450 -33.25 -4.08 5.64
CA ARG A 450 -32.46 -3.02 6.29
C ARG A 450 -31.90 -2.00 5.31
N THR A 451 -31.62 -2.41 4.07
CA THR A 451 -30.99 -1.54 3.07
C THR A 451 -31.96 -0.90 2.09
N ASN A 452 -33.26 -1.13 2.24
CA ASN A 452 -34.29 -0.74 1.26
C ASN A 452 -33.93 -1.23 -0.15
N GLY A 453 -33.51 -2.49 -0.26
CA GLY A 453 -33.22 -3.15 -1.53
C GLY A 453 -31.88 -2.81 -2.18
N PHE A 454 -31.01 -2.04 -1.53
CA PHE A 454 -29.71 -1.63 -2.09
C PHE A 454 -28.55 -2.48 -1.55
N LEU A 455 -27.59 -2.83 -2.42
CA LEU A 455 -26.33 -3.49 -2.07
C LEU A 455 -25.20 -2.79 -2.84
N THR A 456 -23.99 -2.74 -2.29
CA THR A 456 -22.82 -2.16 -2.98
C THR A 456 -22.26 -3.08 -4.07
N TRP A 457 -22.50 -4.39 -3.94
CA TRP A 457 -22.09 -5.42 -4.89
C TRP A 457 -23.17 -6.50 -4.98
N ASP A 458 -23.79 -6.66 -6.13
CA ASP A 458 -24.98 -7.49 -6.33
C ASP A 458 -24.76 -8.68 -7.28
N GLU A 459 -23.61 -8.77 -7.96
CA GLU A 459 -23.28 -9.88 -8.87
C GLU A 459 -23.44 -11.26 -8.20
N GLY A 460 -23.03 -11.37 -6.94
CA GLY A 460 -23.19 -12.60 -6.15
C GLY A 460 -24.66 -12.98 -5.94
N LEU A 461 -25.53 -11.99 -5.73
CA LEU A 461 -26.97 -12.18 -5.61
C LEU A 461 -27.59 -12.62 -6.94
N VAL A 462 -27.25 -11.93 -8.03
CA VAL A 462 -27.75 -12.26 -9.38
C VAL A 462 -27.43 -13.72 -9.71
N LYS A 463 -26.15 -14.12 -9.64
CA LYS A 463 -25.70 -15.48 -9.95
C LYS A 463 -26.32 -16.56 -9.06
N THR A 464 -26.57 -16.22 -7.80
CA THR A 464 -27.07 -17.16 -6.80
C THR A 464 -28.60 -17.30 -6.85
N SER A 465 -29.31 -16.35 -7.45
CA SER A 465 -30.77 -16.25 -7.41
C SER A 465 -31.54 -17.49 -7.90
N PRO A 466 -31.15 -18.21 -8.98
CA PRO A 466 -31.89 -19.40 -9.41
C PRO A 466 -31.81 -20.53 -8.37
N ARG A 467 -30.64 -20.69 -7.75
CA ARG A 467 -30.39 -21.71 -6.71
C ARG A 467 -31.17 -21.40 -5.43
N LEU A 468 -31.32 -20.13 -5.07
CA LEU A 468 -32.17 -19.73 -3.95
C LEU A 468 -33.65 -20.00 -4.27
N ALA A 469 -34.10 -19.69 -5.50
CA ALA A 469 -35.48 -19.94 -5.92
C ALA A 469 -35.86 -21.42 -5.84
N GLN A 470 -34.92 -22.32 -6.16
CA GLN A 470 -35.12 -23.77 -6.01
C GLN A 470 -35.20 -24.19 -4.54
N ALA A 471 -34.38 -23.61 -3.67
CA ALA A 471 -34.24 -24.05 -2.27
C ALA A 471 -35.29 -23.43 -1.33
N THR A 472 -35.62 -22.15 -1.50
CA THR A 472 -36.63 -21.43 -0.72
C THR A 472 -37.35 -20.39 -1.60
N PRO A 473 -38.40 -20.83 -2.32
CA PRO A 473 -39.15 -19.97 -3.24
C PRO A 473 -39.72 -18.72 -2.57
N GLU A 474 -40.26 -18.85 -1.36
CA GLU A 474 -40.96 -17.75 -0.69
C GLU A 474 -40.01 -16.62 -0.27
N ASP A 475 -38.86 -16.95 0.33
CA ASP A 475 -37.85 -15.95 0.66
C ASP A 475 -37.27 -15.34 -0.62
N THR A 476 -37.04 -16.14 -1.66
CA THR A 476 -36.45 -15.65 -2.93
C THR A 476 -37.38 -14.71 -3.67
N LEU A 477 -38.69 -14.96 -3.64
CA LEU A 477 -39.68 -14.03 -4.18
C LEU A 477 -39.64 -12.68 -3.45
N GLU A 478 -39.49 -12.70 -2.13
CA GLU A 478 -39.39 -11.47 -1.35
C GLU A 478 -38.07 -10.74 -1.60
N ILE A 479 -36.95 -11.46 -1.73
CA ILE A 479 -35.67 -10.90 -2.19
C ILE A 479 -35.84 -10.23 -3.55
N ALA A 480 -36.46 -10.90 -4.53
CA ALA A 480 -36.70 -10.34 -5.86
C ALA A 480 -37.53 -9.05 -5.79
N ARG A 481 -38.56 -9.02 -4.93
CA ARG A 481 -39.38 -7.83 -4.68
C ARG A 481 -38.56 -6.68 -4.08
N LEU A 482 -37.77 -6.95 -3.04
CA LEU A 482 -36.95 -5.93 -2.38
C LEU A 482 -35.86 -5.40 -3.33
N TYR A 483 -35.15 -6.28 -4.01
CA TYR A 483 -34.01 -5.92 -4.85
C TYR A 483 -34.43 -5.28 -6.18
N LEU A 484 -35.27 -5.95 -6.98
CA LEU A 484 -35.63 -5.49 -8.32
C LEU A 484 -36.62 -4.32 -8.27
N HIS A 485 -37.64 -4.41 -7.40
CA HIS A 485 -38.72 -3.42 -7.37
C HIS A 485 -38.43 -2.28 -6.40
N GLU A 486 -38.17 -2.55 -5.12
CA GLU A 486 -37.91 -1.48 -4.15
C GLU A 486 -36.57 -0.78 -4.39
N GLY A 487 -35.48 -1.54 -4.50
CA GLY A 487 -34.13 -1.00 -4.72
C GLY A 487 -33.90 -0.52 -6.16
N GLY A 488 -34.23 -1.36 -7.14
CA GLY A 488 -34.05 -1.07 -8.56
C GLY A 488 -35.01 0.01 -9.08
N VAL A 489 -36.28 -0.35 -9.26
CA VAL A 489 -37.28 0.54 -9.87
C VAL A 489 -37.56 1.79 -9.02
N ARG A 490 -37.96 1.60 -7.75
CA ARG A 490 -38.38 2.72 -6.89
C ARG A 490 -37.20 3.49 -6.30
N GLY A 491 -36.14 2.78 -5.93
CA GLY A 491 -34.89 3.33 -5.42
C GLY A 491 -34.01 3.97 -6.49
N LYS A 492 -34.37 3.81 -7.78
CA LYS A 492 -33.63 4.33 -8.94
C LYS A 492 -32.17 3.87 -8.98
N ASN A 493 -31.89 2.66 -8.51
CA ASN A 493 -30.55 2.10 -8.59
C ASN A 493 -30.25 1.70 -10.05
N GLN A 494 -29.49 2.54 -10.75
CA GLN A 494 -29.15 2.29 -12.15
C GLN A 494 -28.37 0.98 -12.32
N GLN A 495 -27.50 0.58 -11.38
CA GLN A 495 -26.71 -0.65 -11.52
C GLN A 495 -27.57 -1.89 -11.72
N VAL A 496 -28.68 -2.01 -10.98
CA VAL A 496 -29.68 -3.09 -11.12
C VAL A 496 -30.31 -3.09 -12.51
N LEU A 497 -30.53 -1.91 -13.09
CA LEU A 497 -31.11 -1.75 -14.43
C LEU A 497 -30.10 -2.05 -15.54
N TRP A 498 -28.82 -1.76 -15.34
CA TRP A 498 -27.74 -2.03 -16.31
C TRP A 498 -27.38 -3.52 -16.38
N LEU A 499 -27.33 -4.22 -15.24
CA LEU A 499 -27.08 -5.67 -15.17
C LEU A 499 -28.22 -6.49 -15.80
N TRP A 500 -29.44 -5.97 -15.74
CA TRP A 500 -30.61 -6.63 -16.30
C TRP A 500 -30.54 -6.86 -17.82
N ASP A 501 -29.84 -6.01 -18.58
CA ASP A 501 -29.69 -6.15 -20.03
C ASP A 501 -28.76 -7.33 -20.43
N SER A 502 -28.02 -7.93 -19.49
CA SER A 502 -27.08 -9.03 -19.73
C SER A 502 -27.35 -10.33 -18.97
N ASP A 503 -28.20 -10.33 -17.94
CA ASP A 503 -28.23 -11.39 -16.92
C ASP A 503 -29.50 -12.26 -17.01
N ASN A 504 -29.33 -13.52 -17.46
CA ASN A 504 -30.43 -14.49 -17.59
C ASN A 504 -30.86 -15.10 -16.24
N GLU A 505 -30.07 -14.93 -15.19
CA GLU A 505 -30.25 -15.61 -13.91
C GLU A 505 -31.51 -15.14 -13.17
N TRP A 506 -31.83 -13.84 -13.20
CA TRP A 506 -33.08 -13.36 -12.59
C TRP A 506 -34.32 -13.79 -13.36
N ILE A 507 -34.22 -13.93 -14.69
CA ILE A 507 -35.28 -14.49 -15.52
C ILE A 507 -35.51 -15.96 -15.12
N GLU A 508 -34.43 -16.75 -15.06
CA GLU A 508 -34.49 -18.15 -14.62
C GLU A 508 -35.09 -18.28 -13.21
N ALA A 509 -34.63 -17.46 -12.26
CA ALA A 509 -35.16 -17.44 -10.90
C ALA A 509 -36.67 -17.15 -10.89
N LEU A 510 -37.14 -16.16 -11.64
CA LEU A 510 -38.56 -15.82 -11.73
C LEU A 510 -39.39 -16.89 -12.44
N GLU A 511 -38.83 -17.60 -13.42
CA GLU A 511 -39.48 -18.77 -14.02
C GLU A 511 -39.67 -19.90 -13.00
N ILE A 512 -38.63 -20.22 -12.23
CA ILE A 512 -38.69 -21.21 -11.15
C ILE A 512 -39.78 -20.82 -10.13
N LEU A 513 -39.81 -19.55 -9.72
CA LEU A 513 -40.81 -19.01 -8.80
C LEU A 513 -42.23 -19.01 -9.38
N TYR A 514 -42.38 -18.81 -10.69
CA TYR A 514 -43.69 -18.82 -11.35
C TYR A 514 -44.24 -20.25 -11.51
N ARG A 515 -43.37 -21.22 -11.77
CA ARG A 515 -43.75 -22.65 -11.85
C ARG A 515 -44.09 -23.25 -10.48
N ASN A 516 -43.62 -22.66 -9.39
CA ASN A 516 -43.93 -23.14 -8.05
C ASN A 516 -45.34 -22.71 -7.58
N PRO A 517 -46.22 -23.66 -7.19
CA PRO A 517 -47.59 -23.35 -6.77
C PRO A 517 -47.71 -22.35 -5.62
N SER A 518 -46.76 -22.32 -4.66
CA SER A 518 -46.85 -21.43 -3.49
C SER A 518 -46.54 -19.97 -3.82
N THR A 519 -45.72 -19.73 -4.86
CA THR A 519 -45.28 -18.39 -5.25
C THR A 519 -45.93 -17.88 -6.53
N LYS A 520 -46.48 -18.74 -7.40
CA LYS A 520 -47.01 -18.41 -8.73
C LYS A 520 -47.79 -17.09 -8.80
N ALA A 521 -48.86 -16.96 -8.01
CA ALA A 521 -49.73 -15.78 -8.05
C ALA A 521 -49.02 -14.49 -7.61
N LYS A 522 -48.10 -14.58 -6.64
CA LYS A 522 -47.33 -13.43 -6.18
C LYS A 522 -46.21 -13.07 -7.14
N THR A 523 -45.60 -14.06 -7.81
CA THR A 523 -44.62 -13.87 -8.88
C THR A 523 -45.25 -13.15 -10.05
N GLU A 524 -46.45 -13.55 -10.47
CA GLU A 524 -47.23 -12.86 -11.52
C GLU A 524 -47.49 -11.39 -11.14
N SER A 525 -47.91 -11.14 -9.91
CA SER A 525 -48.11 -9.78 -9.40
C SER A 525 -46.82 -8.96 -9.38
N LEU A 526 -45.68 -9.56 -9.04
CA LEU A 526 -44.39 -8.88 -9.08
C LEU A 526 -43.96 -8.54 -10.51
N ILE A 527 -44.02 -9.50 -11.44
CA ILE A 527 -43.68 -9.28 -12.86
C ILE A 527 -44.51 -8.15 -13.45
N ASN A 528 -45.83 -8.16 -13.22
CA ASN A 528 -46.72 -7.11 -13.71
C ASN A 528 -46.34 -5.73 -13.14
N ARG A 529 -45.92 -5.64 -11.87
CA ARG A 529 -45.43 -4.39 -11.27
C ARG A 529 -44.10 -3.95 -11.87
N LEU A 530 -43.14 -4.86 -12.05
CA LEU A 530 -41.84 -4.55 -12.65
C LEU A 530 -41.98 -4.04 -14.09
N VAL A 531 -42.81 -4.70 -14.90
CA VAL A 531 -43.09 -4.27 -16.28
C VAL A 531 -43.85 -2.93 -16.33
N GLY A 532 -44.78 -2.72 -15.40
CA GLY A 532 -45.59 -1.51 -15.32
C GLY A 532 -44.83 -0.28 -14.84
N GLU A 533 -44.02 -0.43 -13.78
CA GLU A 533 -43.29 0.68 -13.15
C GLU A 533 -41.86 0.84 -13.68
N GLY A 534 -41.19 -0.23 -14.10
CA GLY A 534 -39.79 -0.25 -14.57
C GLY A 534 -39.62 -0.18 -16.09
N GLU A 535 -40.73 -0.03 -16.82
CA GLU A 535 -40.78 0.18 -18.28
C GLU A 535 -40.01 -0.86 -19.11
N ARG A 536 -39.20 -0.42 -20.10
CA ARG A 536 -38.60 -1.28 -21.12
C ARG A 536 -37.61 -2.30 -20.57
N ALA A 537 -36.92 -1.97 -19.48
CA ALA A 537 -35.91 -2.84 -18.88
C ALA A 537 -36.50 -4.22 -18.54
N PHE A 538 -37.71 -4.27 -17.99
CA PHE A 538 -38.32 -5.52 -17.52
C PHE A 538 -39.20 -6.25 -18.55
N TRP A 539 -39.29 -5.77 -19.80
CA TRP A 539 -40.06 -6.44 -20.85
C TRP A 539 -39.67 -7.89 -21.15
N PRO A 540 -38.38 -8.31 -21.00
CA PRO A 540 -37.99 -9.71 -21.11
C PRO A 540 -38.72 -10.67 -20.16
N LEU A 541 -39.43 -10.18 -19.13
CA LEU A 541 -40.23 -11.01 -18.22
C LEU A 541 -41.63 -11.38 -18.76
N LYS A 542 -42.13 -10.67 -19.78
CA LYS A 542 -43.47 -10.94 -20.34
C LYS A 542 -43.66 -12.38 -20.82
N PRO A 543 -42.69 -13.04 -21.51
CA PRO A 543 -42.84 -14.42 -21.94
C PRO A 543 -43.13 -15.42 -20.82
N ILE A 544 -42.61 -15.20 -19.61
CA ILE A 544 -42.84 -16.07 -18.44
C ILE A 544 -44.35 -16.21 -18.15
N LEU A 545 -45.11 -15.14 -18.34
CA LEU A 545 -46.56 -15.12 -18.11
C LEU A 545 -47.37 -15.78 -19.25
N VAL A 546 -46.75 -15.98 -20.42
CA VAL A 546 -47.42 -16.48 -21.64
C VAL A 546 -47.16 -17.97 -21.85
N GLU A 547 -45.97 -18.49 -21.53
CA GLU A 547 -45.57 -19.88 -21.79
C GLU A 547 -46.22 -20.95 -20.90
N SER A 548 -47.12 -20.58 -19.98
CA SER A 548 -47.78 -21.53 -19.06
C SER A 548 -49.31 -21.45 -19.04
N ALA A 549 -49.91 -20.83 -20.06
CA ALA A 549 -51.35 -20.77 -20.27
C ALA A 549 -51.89 -22.03 -20.98
#